data_AF-A0A7S2B2B9-F1
#
_entry.id   AF-A0A7S2B2B9-F1
#
_cell.length_a   1.000
_cell.length_b   1.000
_cell.length_c   1.000
_cell.angle_alpha   90.00
_cell.angle_beta   90.00
_cell.angle_gamma   90.00
#
_symmetry.space_group_name_H-M   'P 1'
#
loop_
_entity.id
_entity.type
_entity.pdbx_description
1 polymer ?
#
loop_
_entity_poly.entity_id
_entity_poly.type
_entity_poly.pdbx_seq_one_letter_code
_entity_poly.pdbx_strand_id
1 'polypeptide(L)'
;WNANPAPDGSGDQVYEGLYDAMKTVRDRTTQFGPYDGILGFSQGGCLAELMCRSAWAADGSCAFRFAVIMCSFACRDASFKSIYPEATFDANEVQNSDVPLSVNHTPTLLLAGGRDRGVPPELTGRLAKALQNSTMITIPENNHAVPRLRTEQQKESVRKFFEDRLSEKSAST
;
A
#
# COMPACT_ATOMS: atom_id res chain seq x y z
N TRP A 1 1.62 -12.30 9.47
CA TRP A 1 3.03 -12.37 9.05
C TRP A 1 3.83 -11.45 9.94
N ASN A 2 5.09 -11.74 10.22
CA ASN A 2 5.86 -11.01 11.23
C ASN A 2 7.06 -10.32 10.59
N ALA A 3 7.27 -9.05 10.93
CA ALA A 3 8.48 -8.35 10.53
C ALA A 3 9.58 -8.64 11.53
N ASN A 4 10.63 -9.31 11.07
CA ASN A 4 11.81 -9.65 11.85
C ASN A 4 13.04 -8.98 11.21
N PRO A 5 14.05 -8.59 11.98
CA PRO A 5 15.36 -8.22 11.42
C PRO A 5 15.91 -9.37 10.57
N ALA A 6 16.54 -9.04 9.44
CA ALA A 6 17.24 -10.03 8.64
C ALA A 6 18.37 -10.70 9.46
N PRO A 7 18.54 -12.03 9.40
CA PRO A 7 19.54 -12.75 10.21
C PRO A 7 21.00 -12.44 9.84
N ASP A 8 21.22 -11.88 8.66
CA ASP A 8 22.54 -11.58 8.09
C ASP A 8 23.14 -10.26 8.58
N GLY A 9 22.41 -9.51 9.42
CA GLY A 9 22.86 -8.24 9.95
C GLY A 9 22.89 -7.09 8.93
N SER A 10 22.26 -7.24 7.76
CA SER A 10 22.21 -6.19 6.73
C SER A 10 21.41 -4.95 7.15
N GLY A 11 20.58 -5.08 8.19
CA GLY A 11 19.60 -4.06 8.59
C GLY A 11 18.26 -4.19 7.86
N ASP A 12 18.13 -5.14 6.93
CA ASP A 12 16.89 -5.44 6.23
C ASP A 12 15.85 -6.11 7.14
N GLN A 13 14.63 -6.27 6.62
CA GLN A 13 13.56 -6.99 7.30
C GLN A 13 13.22 -8.25 6.53
N VAL A 14 12.95 -9.34 7.24
CA VAL A 14 12.35 -10.57 6.72
C VAL A 14 10.92 -10.65 7.23
N TYR A 15 10.00 -10.92 6.31
CA TYR A 15 8.56 -10.95 6.57
C TYR A 15 8.08 -12.41 6.63
N GLU A 16 8.24 -13.03 7.79
CA GLU A 16 7.88 -14.42 8.02
C GLU A 16 6.36 -14.64 7.85
N GLY A 17 5.98 -15.56 6.97
CA GLY A 17 4.60 -15.84 6.63
C GLY A 17 3.94 -14.85 5.66
N LEU A 18 4.72 -13.97 5.00
CA LEU A 18 4.19 -13.03 3.99
C LEU A 18 3.45 -13.75 2.86
N TYR A 19 4.06 -14.79 2.29
CA TYR A 19 3.45 -15.56 1.19
C TYR A 19 2.15 -16.25 1.62
N ASP A 20 2.10 -16.79 2.82
CA ASP A 20 0.87 -17.39 3.37
C ASP A 20 -0.24 -16.33 3.55
N ALA A 21 0.13 -15.12 3.99
CA ALA A 21 -0.81 -14.00 4.10
C ALA A 21 -1.32 -13.54 2.72
N MET A 22 -0.43 -13.40 1.73
CA MET A 22 -0.80 -13.08 0.35
C MET A 22 -1.72 -14.15 -0.25
N LYS A 23 -1.38 -15.43 -0.05
CA LYS A 23 -2.22 -16.56 -0.47
C LYS A 23 -3.59 -16.51 0.20
N THR A 24 -3.63 -16.29 1.51
CA THR A 24 -4.89 -16.20 2.27
C THR A 24 -5.78 -15.09 1.76
N VAL A 25 -5.23 -13.89 1.49
CA VAL A 25 -6.00 -12.78 0.92
C VAL A 25 -6.50 -13.15 -0.48
N ARG A 26 -5.63 -13.71 -1.34
CA ARG A 26 -5.98 -14.12 -2.70
C ARG A 26 -7.13 -15.14 -2.70
N ASP A 27 -7.01 -16.20 -1.90
CA ASP A 27 -8.02 -17.25 -1.77
C ASP A 27 -9.36 -16.67 -1.27
N ARG A 28 -9.34 -15.77 -0.27
CA ARG A 28 -10.55 -15.11 0.23
C ARG A 28 -11.18 -14.20 -0.81
N THR A 29 -10.37 -13.45 -1.57
CA THR A 29 -10.86 -12.60 -2.67
C THR A 29 -11.51 -13.43 -3.76
N THR A 30 -10.94 -14.59 -4.13
CA THR A 30 -11.55 -15.50 -5.10
C THR A 30 -12.84 -16.14 -4.57
N GLN A 31 -12.87 -16.51 -3.28
CA GLN A 31 -14.02 -17.21 -2.69
C GLN A 31 -15.21 -16.30 -2.40
N PHE A 32 -14.98 -15.08 -1.93
CA PHE A 32 -16.03 -14.18 -1.41
C PHE A 32 -16.16 -12.87 -2.18
N GLY A 33 -15.34 -12.67 -3.22
CA GLY A 33 -15.42 -11.50 -4.09
C GLY A 33 -16.59 -11.54 -5.08
N PRO A 34 -16.60 -10.61 -6.05
CA PRO A 34 -15.57 -9.60 -6.27
C PRO A 34 -15.57 -8.50 -5.21
N TYR A 35 -14.38 -8.10 -4.77
CA TYR A 35 -14.17 -6.90 -3.95
C TYR A 35 -13.65 -5.78 -4.84
N ASP A 36 -14.28 -4.61 -4.82
CA ASP A 36 -13.83 -3.46 -5.63
C ASP A 36 -12.49 -2.90 -5.16
N GLY A 37 -12.12 -3.07 -3.89
CA GLY A 37 -10.86 -2.57 -3.38
C GLY A 37 -10.35 -3.31 -2.16
N ILE A 38 -9.10 -3.02 -1.80
CA ILE A 38 -8.40 -3.58 -0.65
C ILE A 38 -8.00 -2.46 0.31
N LEU A 39 -8.11 -2.72 1.62
CA LEU A 39 -7.74 -1.77 2.67
C LEU A 39 -6.77 -2.43 3.64
N GLY A 40 -5.72 -1.70 4.03
CA GLY A 40 -4.74 -2.17 5.00
C GLY A 40 -4.22 -1.08 5.93
N PHE A 41 -4.05 -1.44 7.20
CA PHE A 41 -3.43 -0.61 8.23
C PHE A 41 -2.06 -1.14 8.63
N SER A 42 -1.06 -0.27 8.80
CA SER A 42 0.30 -0.64 9.21
C SER A 42 0.85 -1.74 8.32
N GLN A 43 1.23 -2.87 8.87
CA GLN A 43 1.66 -4.05 8.12
C GLN A 43 0.62 -4.54 7.08
N GLY A 44 -0.67 -4.43 7.36
CA GLY A 44 -1.73 -4.75 6.40
C GLY A 44 -1.75 -3.81 5.19
N GLY A 45 -1.33 -2.56 5.36
CA GLY A 45 -1.18 -1.61 4.24
C GLY A 45 -0.05 -2.00 3.30
N CYS A 46 1.06 -2.48 3.86
CA CYS A 46 2.17 -3.03 3.09
C CYS A 46 1.72 -4.26 2.30
N LEU A 47 0.90 -5.13 2.91
CA LEU A 47 0.32 -6.29 2.22
C LEU A 47 -0.63 -5.88 1.09
N ALA A 48 -1.51 -4.90 1.32
CA ALA A 48 -2.44 -4.40 0.31
C ALA A 48 -1.70 -3.83 -0.91
N GLU A 49 -0.67 -3.04 -0.66
CA GLU A 49 0.22 -2.51 -1.71
C GLU A 49 0.91 -3.63 -2.49
N LEU A 50 1.51 -4.59 -1.79
CA LEU A 50 2.18 -5.74 -2.39
C LEU A 50 1.23 -6.55 -3.27
N MET A 51 0.00 -6.78 -2.83
CA MET A 51 -1.00 -7.50 -3.61
C MET A 51 -1.30 -6.79 -4.93
N CYS A 52 -1.52 -5.48 -4.90
CA CYS A 52 -1.77 -4.69 -6.12
C CYS A 52 -0.56 -4.70 -7.04
N ARG A 53 0.63 -4.43 -6.51
CA ARG A 53 1.86 -4.32 -7.30
C ARG A 53 2.28 -5.66 -7.90
N SER A 54 2.16 -6.76 -7.16
CA SER A 54 2.44 -8.11 -7.67
C SER A 54 1.51 -8.49 -8.82
N ALA A 55 0.23 -8.15 -8.71
CA ALA A 55 -0.75 -8.43 -9.76
C ALA A 55 -0.40 -7.69 -11.05
N TRP A 56 -0.10 -6.39 -10.96
CA TRP A 56 0.33 -5.63 -12.14
C TRP A 56 1.64 -6.13 -12.75
N ALA A 57 2.62 -6.52 -11.92
CA ALA A 57 3.88 -7.04 -12.44
C ALA A 57 3.73 -8.42 -13.11
N ALA A 58 2.80 -9.26 -12.64
CA ALA A 58 2.55 -10.58 -13.22
C ALA A 58 1.70 -10.50 -14.49
N ASP A 59 0.57 -9.78 -14.42
CA ASP A 59 -0.50 -9.88 -15.42
C ASP A 59 -0.88 -8.53 -16.06
N GLY A 60 -0.15 -7.45 -15.75
CA GLY A 60 -0.48 -6.10 -16.25
C GLY A 60 -1.85 -5.59 -15.80
N SER A 61 -2.42 -6.18 -14.75
CA SER A 61 -3.73 -5.79 -14.21
C SER A 61 -3.85 -6.18 -12.73
N CYS A 62 -4.77 -5.55 -12.02
CA CYS A 62 -5.08 -5.88 -10.62
C CYS A 62 -6.58 -6.13 -10.46
N ALA A 63 -6.93 -7.19 -9.73
CA ALA A 63 -8.33 -7.52 -9.42
C ALA A 63 -9.02 -6.44 -8.56
N PHE A 64 -8.25 -5.67 -7.79
CA PHE A 64 -8.74 -4.54 -7.03
C PHE A 64 -8.71 -3.27 -7.88
N ARG A 65 -9.85 -2.59 -7.97
CA ARG A 65 -9.99 -1.30 -8.66
C ARG A 65 -9.34 -0.15 -7.88
N PHE A 66 -9.18 -0.29 -6.56
CA PHE A 66 -8.50 0.68 -5.73
C PHE A 66 -7.89 0.05 -4.47
N ALA A 67 -6.95 0.77 -3.86
CA ALA A 67 -6.39 0.44 -2.55
C ALA A 67 -6.52 1.61 -1.56
N VAL A 68 -6.65 1.28 -0.27
CA VAL A 68 -6.59 2.23 0.84
C VAL A 68 -5.53 1.79 1.83
N ILE A 69 -4.51 2.62 2.02
CA ILE A 69 -3.33 2.34 2.84
C ILE A 69 -3.28 3.32 4.00
N MET A 70 -3.22 2.80 5.23
CA MET A 70 -3.25 3.62 6.44
C MET A 70 -2.00 3.38 7.30
N CYS A 71 -1.29 4.45 7.66
CA CYS A 71 -0.10 4.44 8.54
C CYS A 71 0.88 3.32 8.19
N SER A 72 1.28 3.24 6.93
CA SER A 72 2.00 2.09 6.38
C SER A 72 3.29 2.50 5.65
N PHE A 73 3.97 1.52 5.08
CA PHE A 73 5.30 1.63 4.50
C PHE A 73 5.44 0.64 3.34
N ALA A 74 6.42 0.91 2.46
CA ALA A 74 6.84 -0.01 1.40
C ALA A 74 7.40 -1.31 1.98
N CYS A 75 7.19 -2.43 1.28
CA CYS A 75 7.83 -3.70 1.64
C CYS A 75 9.35 -3.57 1.60
N ARG A 76 10.03 -4.12 2.61
CA ARG A 76 11.49 -4.07 2.76
C ARG A 76 12.14 -5.46 2.74
N ASP A 77 11.37 -6.48 2.37
CA ASP A 77 11.87 -7.84 2.31
C ASP A 77 12.67 -8.07 1.01
N ALA A 78 13.97 -8.27 1.15
CA ALA A 78 14.87 -8.52 0.03
C ALA A 78 14.54 -9.80 -0.75
N SER A 79 13.91 -10.80 -0.11
CA SER A 79 13.46 -12.01 -0.82
C SER A 79 12.34 -11.68 -1.82
N PHE A 80 11.49 -10.70 -1.51
CA PHE A 80 10.49 -10.22 -2.45
C PHE A 80 11.15 -9.62 -3.70
N LYS A 81 12.34 -9.01 -3.53
CA LYS A 81 13.13 -8.47 -4.64
C LYS A 81 13.50 -9.54 -5.67
N SER A 82 13.82 -10.74 -5.19
CA SER A 82 14.23 -11.85 -6.05
C SER A 82 13.07 -12.49 -6.83
N ILE A 83 11.84 -12.42 -6.31
CA ILE A 83 10.68 -13.11 -6.91
C ILE A 83 9.94 -12.21 -7.90
N TYR A 84 9.83 -10.91 -7.60
CA TYR A 84 9.15 -9.97 -8.49
C TYR A 84 10.05 -8.77 -8.80
N PRO A 85 11.18 -8.93 -9.51
CA PRO A 85 12.18 -7.88 -9.79
C PRO A 85 11.58 -6.58 -10.36
N GLU A 86 10.54 -6.68 -11.18
CA GLU A 86 9.80 -5.54 -11.75
C GLU A 86 8.88 -4.84 -10.73
N ALA A 87 8.46 -5.57 -9.69
CA ALA A 87 7.72 -5.08 -8.54
C ALA A 87 8.66 -4.84 -7.37
N THR A 88 9.86 -4.31 -7.57
CA THR A 88 10.79 -4.09 -6.45
C THR A 88 10.94 -2.62 -6.15
N PHE A 89 10.84 -2.34 -4.85
CA PHE A 89 11.55 -1.22 -4.29
C PHE A 89 13.01 -1.67 -4.20
N ASP A 90 13.97 -0.91 -4.71
CA ASP A 90 15.19 -0.85 -3.93
C ASP A 90 14.82 -0.08 -2.66
N ALA A 91 14.76 -0.78 -1.52
CA ALA A 91 14.38 -0.16 -0.26
C ALA A 91 15.32 1.03 0.08
N ASN A 92 16.56 1.02 -0.43
CA ASN A 92 17.48 2.14 -0.33
C ASN A 92 17.21 3.23 -1.37
N GLU A 93 16.75 2.90 -2.59
CA GLU A 93 16.40 3.94 -3.58
C GLU A 93 15.05 4.60 -3.28
N VAL A 94 14.01 3.91 -2.83
CA VAL A 94 12.72 4.57 -2.49
C VAL A 94 12.74 5.28 -1.14
N GLN A 95 13.71 4.95 -0.28
CA GLN A 95 14.01 5.80 0.87
C GLN A 95 14.76 7.09 0.49
N ASN A 96 15.44 7.15 -0.66
CA ASN A 96 16.38 8.23 -1.01
C ASN A 96 16.17 8.87 -2.41
N SER A 97 15.20 8.42 -3.21
CA SER A 97 14.98 8.85 -4.59
C SER A 97 13.48 9.07 -4.85
N ASP A 98 13.18 10.11 -5.62
CA ASP A 98 11.83 10.46 -6.07
C ASP A 98 11.41 9.65 -7.33
N VAL A 99 11.96 8.45 -7.55
CA VAL A 99 11.66 7.65 -8.76
C VAL A 99 10.29 6.95 -8.63
N PRO A 100 9.34 7.20 -9.55
CA PRO A 100 8.03 6.54 -9.54
C PRO A 100 8.13 5.02 -9.83
N LEU A 101 7.28 4.23 -9.18
CA LEU A 101 7.06 2.81 -9.46
C LEU A 101 6.45 2.66 -10.85
N SER A 102 7.17 2.02 -11.77
CA SER A 102 6.73 1.86 -13.16
C SER A 102 5.55 0.90 -13.34
N VAL A 103 5.20 0.08 -12.32
CA VAL A 103 4.27 -1.04 -12.52
C VAL A 103 2.95 -0.95 -11.74
N ASN A 104 2.79 -0.11 -10.70
CA ASN A 104 1.53 -0.09 -9.94
C ASN A 104 0.62 1.07 -10.37
N HIS A 105 -0.40 0.74 -11.17
CA HIS A 105 -1.39 1.71 -11.67
C HIS A 105 -2.69 1.72 -10.85
N THR A 106 -2.80 0.92 -9.78
CA THR A 106 -4.02 0.89 -8.96
C THR A 106 -4.20 2.23 -8.22
N PRO A 107 -5.32 2.95 -8.43
CA PRO A 107 -5.64 4.15 -7.66
C PRO A 107 -5.57 3.88 -6.16
N THR A 108 -4.75 4.65 -5.44
CA THR A 108 -4.44 4.36 -4.04
C THR A 108 -4.64 5.60 -3.16
N LEU A 109 -5.48 5.47 -2.13
CA LEU A 109 -5.63 6.47 -1.08
C LEU A 109 -4.68 6.12 0.07
N LEU A 110 -3.79 7.04 0.43
CA LEU A 110 -2.86 6.91 1.55
C LEU A 110 -3.23 7.89 2.67
N LEU A 111 -3.29 7.37 3.89
CA LEU A 111 -3.61 8.13 5.09
C LEU A 111 -2.47 7.95 6.10
N ALA A 112 -1.84 9.04 6.55
CA ALA A 112 -0.77 8.98 7.57
C ALA A 112 -1.13 9.72 8.86
N GLY A 113 -0.60 9.24 9.98
CA GLY A 113 -0.63 9.96 11.24
C GLY A 113 0.58 10.87 11.41
N GLY A 114 0.36 12.18 11.56
CA GLY A 114 1.44 13.17 11.68
C GLY A 114 2.27 13.05 12.96
N ARG A 115 1.79 12.32 13.98
CA ARG A 115 2.51 12.02 15.22
C ARG A 115 2.83 10.53 15.36
N ASP A 116 2.70 9.78 14.29
CA ASP A 116 2.98 8.35 14.28
C ASP A 116 4.47 8.11 14.52
N ARG A 117 4.79 7.41 15.63
CA ARG A 117 6.14 7.01 16.00
C ARG A 117 6.43 5.54 15.69
N GLY A 118 5.40 4.74 15.38
CA GLY A 118 5.55 3.34 14.98
C GLY A 118 5.88 3.25 13.50
N VAL A 119 5.17 4.03 12.68
CA VAL A 119 5.43 4.24 11.26
C VAL A 119 5.48 5.75 11.01
N PRO A 120 6.68 6.36 11.00
CA PRO A 120 6.81 7.79 10.71
C PRO A 120 6.06 8.18 9.44
N PRO A 121 5.30 9.29 9.44
CA PRO A 121 4.44 9.69 8.31
C PRO A 121 5.22 9.87 7.00
N GLU A 122 6.53 10.14 7.09
CA GLU A 122 7.43 10.22 5.95
C GLU A 122 7.51 8.90 5.18
N LEU A 123 7.38 7.75 5.85
CA LEU A 123 7.37 6.45 5.19
C LEU A 123 6.12 6.24 4.34
N THR A 124 4.95 6.62 4.86
CA THR A 124 3.71 6.61 4.07
C THR A 124 3.78 7.63 2.94
N GLY A 125 4.37 8.81 3.18
CA GLY A 125 4.56 9.85 2.17
C GLY A 125 5.48 9.41 1.03
N ARG A 126 6.58 8.71 1.34
CA ARG A 126 7.47 8.11 0.33
C ARG A 126 6.74 7.06 -0.51
N LEU A 127 5.92 6.23 0.13
CA LEU A 127 5.09 5.27 -0.58
C LEU A 127 4.11 5.97 -1.53
N ALA A 128 3.47 7.06 -1.09
CA ALA A 128 2.57 7.84 -1.95
C ALA A 128 3.28 8.39 -3.19
N LYS A 129 4.47 8.97 -3.02
CA LYS A 129 5.29 9.49 -4.14
C LYS A 129 5.71 8.40 -5.11
N ALA A 130 6.01 7.21 -4.59
CA ALA A 130 6.41 6.09 -5.41
C ALA A 130 5.24 5.56 -6.27
N LEU A 131 3.99 5.72 -5.85
CA LEU A 131 2.83 5.23 -6.61
C LEU A 131 2.39 6.23 -7.70
N GLN A 132 2.06 5.73 -8.90
CA GLN A 132 1.68 6.58 -10.04
C GLN A 132 0.33 7.29 -9.85
N ASN A 133 -0.63 6.60 -9.24
CA ASN A 133 -1.98 7.12 -9.02
C ASN A 133 -2.29 7.09 -7.52
N SER A 134 -1.82 8.10 -6.81
CA SER A 134 -1.97 8.20 -5.37
C SER A 134 -2.65 9.50 -4.92
N THR A 135 -3.44 9.40 -3.86
CA THR A 135 -3.97 10.53 -3.10
C THR A 135 -3.48 10.40 -1.67
N MET A 136 -2.73 11.39 -1.17
CA MET A 136 -2.14 11.35 0.17
C MET A 136 -2.82 12.36 1.09
N ILE A 137 -3.20 11.92 2.29
CA ILE A 137 -3.72 12.78 3.35
C ILE A 137 -2.94 12.50 4.63
N THR A 138 -2.30 13.53 5.18
CA THR A 138 -1.68 13.47 6.51
C THR A 138 -2.63 14.08 7.53
N ILE A 139 -2.84 13.38 8.65
CA ILE A 139 -3.65 13.86 9.78
C ILE A 139 -2.71 14.27 10.91
N PRO A 140 -2.43 15.59 11.10
CA PRO A 140 -1.33 16.06 11.94
C PRO A 140 -1.36 15.56 13.38
N GLU A 141 -2.54 15.36 13.96
CA GLU A 141 -2.70 14.97 15.37
C GLU A 141 -2.79 13.46 15.58
N ASN A 142 -2.84 12.66 14.50
CA ASN A 142 -3.06 11.21 14.61
C ASN A 142 -1.75 10.48 14.90
N ASN A 143 -1.80 9.51 15.81
CA ASN A 143 -0.69 8.61 16.15
C ASN A 143 -0.74 7.34 15.27
N HIS A 144 -0.09 6.25 15.68
CA HIS A 144 -0.21 4.94 15.03
C HIS A 144 -1.57 4.28 15.28
N ALA A 145 -2.60 4.79 14.60
CA ALA A 145 -3.96 4.30 14.69
C ALA A 145 -4.69 4.60 13.37
N VAL A 146 -5.80 3.88 13.13
CA VAL A 146 -6.69 4.15 12.00
C VAL A 146 -7.02 5.65 11.95
N PRO A 147 -6.62 6.36 10.88
CA PRO A 147 -6.71 7.82 10.83
C PRO A 147 -8.16 8.30 10.92
N ARG A 148 -8.42 9.22 11.86
CA ARG A 148 -9.73 9.87 12.02
C ARG A 148 -9.75 11.16 11.23
N LEU A 149 -10.62 11.24 10.21
CA LEU A 149 -10.83 12.47 9.43
C LEU A 149 -11.49 13.53 10.32
N ARG A 150 -10.82 14.67 10.50
CA ARG A 150 -11.24 15.75 11.41
C ARG A 150 -11.75 16.99 10.67
N THR A 151 -11.17 17.30 9.53
CA THR A 151 -11.53 18.50 8.76
C THR A 151 -12.45 18.15 7.59
N GLU A 152 -13.26 19.10 7.15
CA GLU A 152 -14.09 18.93 5.95
C GLU A 152 -13.23 18.70 4.70
N GLN A 153 -12.06 19.33 4.59
CA GLN A 153 -11.13 19.08 3.50
C GLN A 153 -10.66 17.62 3.45
N GLN A 154 -10.37 17.01 4.60
CA GLN A 154 -9.99 15.59 4.68
C GLN A 154 -11.14 14.68 4.26
N LYS A 155 -12.36 14.96 4.76
CA LYS A 155 -13.56 14.20 4.41
C LYS A 155 -13.88 14.31 2.92
N GLU A 156 -13.79 15.51 2.36
CA GLU A 156 -14.03 15.78 0.94
C GLU A 156 -13.01 15.07 0.04
N SER A 157 -11.73 15.10 0.41
CA SER A 157 -10.69 14.39 -0.35
C SER A 157 -10.93 12.88 -0.38
N VAL A 158 -11.33 12.28 0.75
CA VAL A 158 -11.68 10.86 0.83
C VAL A 158 -12.96 10.57 0.05
N ARG A 159 -13.99 11.40 0.19
CA ARG A 159 -15.26 11.28 -0.56
C ARG A 159 -15.00 11.29 -2.06
N LYS A 160 -14.30 12.32 -2.54
CA LYS A 160 -13.94 12.47 -3.94
C LYS A 160 -13.18 11.24 -4.47
N PHE A 161 -12.22 10.72 -3.70
CA PHE A 161 -11.50 9.51 -4.10
C PHE A 161 -12.46 8.35 -4.39
N PHE A 162 -13.43 8.08 -3.51
CA PHE A 162 -14.39 6.99 -3.71
C PHE A 162 -15.41 7.29 -4.81
N GLU A 163 -15.87 8.54 -4.93
CA GLU A 163 -16.77 8.96 -6.01
C GLU A 163 -16.14 8.74 -7.38
N ASP A 164 -14.87 9.12 -7.56
CA ASP A 164 -14.13 8.88 -8.80
C ASP A 164 -14.09 7.37 -9.13
N ARG A 165 -13.84 6.49 -8.13
CA ARG A 165 -13.84 5.02 -8.33
C ARG A 165 -15.22 4.46 -8.70
N LEU A 166 -16.28 5.03 -8.12
CA LEU A 166 -17.66 4.65 -8.44
C LEU A 166 -18.01 5.06 -9.87
N SER A 167 -17.65 6.27 -10.29
CA SER A 167 -17.85 6.76 -11.66
C SER A 167 -17.11 5.90 -12.69
N GLU A 168 -15.83 5.57 -12.43
CA GLU A 168 -15.03 4.69 -13.30
C GLU A 168 -15.64 3.29 -13.43
N LYS A 169 -16.28 2.78 -12.36
CA LYS A 169 -16.95 1.47 -12.39
C LYS A 169 -18.16 1.51 -13.30
N SER A 170 -19.01 2.51 -13.16
CA SER A 170 -20.22 2.69 -13.98
C SER A 170 -19.89 2.90 -15.46
N ALA A 171 -18.74 3.49 -15.79
CA ALA A 171 -18.29 3.68 -17.17
C ALA A 171 -17.70 2.41 -17.83
N SER A 172 -17.37 1.38 -17.05
CA SER A 172 -16.77 0.13 -17.53
C SER A 172 -17.78 -1.02 -17.70
N THR A 173 -19.04 -0.78 -17.32
CA THR A 173 -20.20 -1.70 -17.46
C THR A 173 -21.07 -1.30 -18.62
#